data_AF-A0A1F7QZ16-F1
#
_entry.id   AF-A0A1F7QZ16-F1
#
_cell.length_a   1.000
_cell.length_b   1.000
_cell.length_c   1.000
_cell.angle_alpha   90.00
_cell.angle_beta   90.00
_cell.angle_gamma   90.00
#
_symmetry.space_group_name_H-M   'P 1'
#
loop_
_entity.id
_entity.type
_entity.pdbx_description
1 polymer ?
#
loop_
_entity_poly.entity_id
_entity_poly.type
_entity_poly.pdbx_seq_one_letter_code
_entity_poly.pdbx_strand_id
1 'polypeptide(L)'
;MAGLSLYDDFQKVLSGYKISDRAKQALTDLKLVIMVAPTSTGRNTIIDKLLEKGNYYFIVSDTTRPPQIRDGKLEANGVQYFFRDEEEMLADLQAGEFLEAALIHDQQVSGISIRELEKAKSRDKIAITDVEIVGADNVMRAKPDTLAIFVVPPSFEEWQNRIRSRGHMSEQEFRNRLQSADKELVAALKHNYYQFVVAGDLEETVATIDAIAKGQPNEAENQQGRELVKQIHEHLQQKIAQ
;
A
#
# COMPACT_ATOMS: atom_id res chain seq x y z
N MET A 1 -22.95 8.95 -6.02
CA MET A 1 -22.65 8.48 -4.66
C MET A 1 -23.00 9.62 -3.72
N ALA A 2 -23.73 9.35 -2.63
CA ALA A 2 -23.87 10.34 -1.58
C ALA A 2 -22.48 10.56 -0.98
N GLY A 3 -22.08 11.81 -0.75
CA GLY A 3 -20.82 12.12 -0.07
C GLY A 3 -20.87 11.69 1.39
N LEU A 4 -19.73 11.78 2.07
CA LEU A 4 -19.65 11.50 3.51
C LEU A 4 -20.62 12.41 4.28
N SER A 5 -21.46 11.81 5.12
CA SER A 5 -22.36 12.57 6.00
C SER A 5 -21.61 13.31 7.11
N LEU A 6 -20.48 12.74 7.56
CA LEU A 6 -19.61 13.27 8.60
C LEU A 6 -18.30 13.86 8.02
N TYR A 7 -18.36 14.40 6.80
CA TYR A 7 -17.19 14.90 6.07
C TYR A 7 -16.33 15.87 6.89
N ASP A 8 -16.94 16.90 7.46
CA ASP A 8 -16.23 17.94 8.23
C ASP A 8 -15.56 17.36 9.49
N ASP A 9 -16.21 16.40 10.14
CA ASP A 9 -15.68 15.71 11.31
C ASP A 9 -14.49 14.81 10.94
N PHE A 10 -14.57 14.11 9.81
CA PHE A 10 -13.45 13.34 9.28
C PHE A 10 -12.27 14.23 8.91
N GLN A 11 -12.51 15.35 8.21
CA GLN A 11 -11.45 16.30 7.91
C GLN A 11 -10.78 16.82 9.19
N LYS A 12 -11.58 17.15 10.20
CA LYS A 12 -11.09 17.65 11.48
C LYS A 12 -10.25 16.62 12.23
N VAL A 13 -10.69 15.36 12.33
CA VAL A 13 -9.94 14.32 13.05
C VAL A 13 -8.68 13.88 12.30
N LEU A 14 -8.72 13.84 10.97
CA LEU A 14 -7.58 13.47 10.14
C LEU A 14 -6.52 14.60 10.12
N SER A 15 -6.95 15.86 10.26
CA SER A 15 -6.05 17.00 10.40
C SER A 15 -5.25 16.92 11.70
N GLY A 16 -4.00 16.45 11.58
CA GLY A 16 -3.12 16.26 12.73
C GLY A 16 -3.36 14.96 13.49
N TYR A 17 -3.98 13.96 12.85
CA TYR A 17 -4.20 12.64 13.41
C TYR A 17 -2.94 12.04 14.03
N LYS A 18 -3.10 11.41 15.21
CA LYS A 18 -2.06 10.66 15.89
C LYS A 18 -2.65 9.38 16.47
N ILE A 19 -1.96 8.28 16.21
CA ILE A 19 -2.18 7.00 16.88
C ILE A 19 -2.04 7.16 18.41
N SER A 20 -2.92 6.49 19.16
CA SER A 20 -2.93 6.53 20.62
C SER A 20 -1.72 5.82 21.22
N ASP A 21 -1.35 6.15 22.47
CA ASP A 21 -0.24 5.47 23.15
C ASP A 21 -0.53 3.99 23.43
N ARG A 22 -1.80 3.66 23.69
CA ARG A 22 -2.28 2.27 23.79
C ARG A 22 -2.04 1.52 22.48
N ALA A 23 -2.37 2.13 21.35
CA ALA A 23 -2.15 1.53 20.04
C ALA A 23 -0.65 1.37 19.74
N LYS A 24 0.21 2.36 20.03
CA LYS A 24 1.68 2.19 19.91
C LYS A 24 2.20 1.02 20.75
N GLN A 25 1.73 0.89 22.00
CA GLN A 25 2.09 -0.22 22.87
C GLN A 25 1.61 -1.57 22.29
N ALA A 26 0.39 -1.64 21.77
CA ALA A 26 -0.15 -2.83 21.12
C ALA A 26 0.71 -3.28 19.93
N LEU A 27 1.28 -2.34 19.17
CA LEU A 27 2.13 -2.60 18.00
C LEU A 27 3.62 -2.84 18.32
N THR A 28 4.02 -2.79 19.59
CA THR A 28 5.42 -3.07 19.99
C THR A 28 5.78 -4.51 19.58
N ASP A 29 6.98 -4.72 19.05
CA ASP A 29 7.47 -6.01 18.54
C ASP A 29 6.69 -6.65 17.38
N LEU A 30 5.66 -5.98 16.84
CA LEU A 30 4.99 -6.45 15.63
C LEU A 30 5.87 -6.17 14.42
N LYS A 31 6.23 -7.21 13.67
CA LYS A 31 6.81 -7.08 12.33
C LYS A 31 5.71 -6.68 11.35
N LEU A 32 5.86 -5.50 10.75
CA LEU A 32 4.97 -4.98 9.73
C LEU A 32 5.75 -4.78 8.42
N VAL A 33 5.18 -5.28 7.34
CA VAL A 33 5.62 -5.06 5.97
C VAL A 33 4.54 -4.27 5.24
N ILE A 34 4.92 -3.12 4.67
CA ILE A 34 4.06 -2.41 3.72
C ILE A 34 4.64 -2.52 2.31
N MET A 35 3.80 -2.86 1.35
CA MET A 35 4.17 -2.94 -0.06
C MET A 35 3.62 -1.75 -0.83
N VAL A 36 4.53 -0.96 -1.37
CA VAL A 36 4.23 0.17 -2.25
C VAL A 36 4.72 -0.19 -3.64
N ALA A 37 3.96 0.15 -4.66
CA ALA A 37 4.35 -0.12 -6.04
C ALA A 37 3.60 0.82 -6.98
N PRO A 38 4.21 1.19 -8.12
CA PRO A 38 3.47 1.74 -9.23
C PRO A 38 2.31 0.84 -9.63
N THR A 39 1.27 1.43 -10.22
CA THR A 39 0.16 0.65 -10.75
C THR A 39 0.66 -0.43 -11.73
N SER A 40 0.08 -1.62 -11.62
CA SER A 40 0.33 -2.76 -12.53
C SER A 40 1.72 -3.41 -12.45
N THR A 41 2.42 -3.27 -11.32
CA THR A 41 3.71 -3.94 -11.07
C THR A 41 3.59 -5.42 -10.64
N GLY A 42 2.40 -5.88 -10.22
CA GLY A 42 2.20 -7.27 -9.77
C GLY A 42 2.22 -7.46 -8.25
N ARG A 43 2.16 -6.36 -7.48
CA ARG A 43 2.16 -6.32 -6.01
C ARG A 43 1.22 -7.35 -5.36
N ASN A 44 -0.04 -7.41 -5.80
CA ASN A 44 -1.02 -8.31 -5.18
C ASN A 44 -0.65 -9.78 -5.39
N THR A 45 -0.17 -10.14 -6.58
CA THR A 45 0.32 -11.50 -6.87
C THR A 45 1.49 -11.88 -5.96
N ILE A 46 2.39 -10.94 -5.67
CA ILE A 46 3.51 -11.16 -4.75
C ILE A 46 2.99 -11.37 -3.32
N ILE A 47 2.05 -10.54 -2.86
CA ILE A 47 1.41 -10.69 -1.54
C ILE A 47 0.75 -12.05 -1.42
N ASP A 48 -0.04 -12.46 -2.40
CA ASP A 48 -0.73 -13.76 -2.42
C ASP A 48 0.27 -14.91 -2.26
N LYS A 49 1.40 -14.86 -2.98
CA LYS A 49 2.49 -15.85 -2.87
C LYS A 49 3.21 -15.81 -1.53
N LEU A 50 3.37 -14.65 -0.92
CA LEU A 50 3.91 -14.56 0.44
C LEU A 50 2.95 -15.17 1.46
N LEU A 51 1.64 -14.95 1.32
CA LEU A 51 0.63 -15.54 2.20
C LEU A 51 0.61 -17.06 2.14
N GLU A 52 0.85 -17.66 0.95
CA GLU A 52 1.00 -19.11 0.78
C GLU A 52 2.13 -19.71 1.65
N LYS A 53 3.15 -18.94 2.03
CA LYS A 53 4.24 -19.41 2.91
C LYS A 53 3.80 -19.63 4.38
N GLY A 54 2.61 -19.17 4.77
CA GLY A 54 2.04 -19.40 6.09
C GLY A 54 2.49 -18.45 7.21
N ASN A 55 3.64 -17.77 7.06
CA ASN A 55 4.21 -16.87 8.07
C ASN A 55 3.61 -15.46 8.10
N TYR A 56 2.74 -15.15 7.13
CA TYR A 56 2.18 -13.81 6.93
C TYR A 56 0.69 -13.75 7.29
N TYR A 57 0.27 -12.58 7.75
CA TYR A 57 -1.14 -12.22 7.93
C TYR A 57 -1.43 -10.96 7.11
N PHE A 58 -2.34 -11.08 6.14
CA PHE A 58 -2.78 -9.93 5.36
C PHE A 58 -3.67 -9.04 6.21
N ILE A 59 -3.36 -7.75 6.26
CA ILE A 59 -4.15 -6.74 6.97
C ILE A 59 -5.23 -6.23 6.02
N VAL A 60 -6.47 -6.55 6.35
CA VAL A 60 -7.63 -6.06 5.59
C VAL A 60 -7.97 -4.65 6.10
N SER A 61 -7.87 -3.64 5.23
CA SER A 61 -8.18 -2.25 5.60
C SER A 61 -9.67 -2.04 5.88
N ASP A 62 -9.98 -1.03 6.70
CA ASP A 62 -11.34 -0.54 6.91
C ASP A 62 -11.67 0.54 5.87
N THR A 63 -12.95 0.68 5.50
CA THR A 63 -13.44 1.70 4.58
C THR A 63 -14.88 2.10 4.87
N THR A 64 -15.24 3.37 4.69
CA THR A 64 -16.64 3.84 4.81
C THR A 64 -17.45 3.67 3.52
N ARG A 65 -16.81 3.40 2.37
CA ARG A 65 -17.58 3.19 1.14
C ARG A 65 -18.40 1.91 1.26
N PRO A 66 -19.57 1.83 0.61
CA PRO A 66 -20.29 0.56 0.51
C PRO A 66 -19.49 -0.47 -0.32
N PRO A 67 -19.74 -1.78 -0.10
CA PRO A 67 -19.21 -2.83 -0.95
C PRO A 67 -19.65 -2.65 -2.40
N GLN A 68 -18.75 -2.92 -3.35
CA GLN A 68 -18.99 -2.77 -4.78
C GLN A 68 -18.99 -4.14 -5.47
N ILE A 69 -19.60 -4.21 -6.67
CA ILE A 69 -19.50 -5.39 -7.52
C ILE A 69 -18.21 -5.30 -8.33
N ARG A 70 -17.33 -6.29 -8.17
CA ARG A 70 -16.11 -6.48 -8.97
C ARG A 70 -16.17 -7.84 -9.65
N ASP A 71 -15.91 -7.89 -10.94
CA ASP A 71 -15.92 -9.13 -11.75
C ASP A 71 -17.21 -9.97 -11.54
N GLY A 72 -18.35 -9.29 -11.44
CA GLY A 72 -19.66 -9.92 -11.24
C GLY A 72 -19.94 -10.43 -9.82
N LYS A 73 -19.07 -10.14 -8.84
CA LYS A 73 -19.26 -10.54 -7.42
C LYS A 73 -19.28 -9.32 -6.51
N LEU A 74 -20.22 -9.31 -5.56
CA LEU A 74 -20.24 -8.30 -4.50
C LEU A 74 -19.06 -8.56 -3.55
N GLU A 75 -18.32 -7.51 -3.20
CA GLU A 75 -17.27 -7.58 -2.19
C GLU A 75 -17.84 -8.04 -0.84
N ALA A 76 -17.06 -8.84 -0.12
CA ALA A 76 -17.44 -9.41 1.16
C ALA A 76 -16.69 -8.71 2.31
N ASN A 77 -17.43 -8.43 3.39
CA ASN A 77 -16.87 -7.81 4.59
C ASN A 77 -15.79 -8.70 5.23
N GLY A 78 -14.65 -8.11 5.57
CA GLY A 78 -13.48 -8.81 6.11
C GLY A 78 -12.67 -9.60 5.08
N VAL A 79 -12.99 -9.49 3.79
CA VAL A 79 -12.22 -10.09 2.70
C VAL A 79 -11.48 -9.02 1.90
N GLN A 80 -12.20 -8.10 1.27
CA GLN A 80 -11.58 -6.98 0.55
C GLN A 80 -11.35 -5.78 1.47
N TYR A 81 -12.37 -5.46 2.27
CA TYR A 81 -12.33 -4.41 3.28
C TYR A 81 -13.22 -4.80 4.46
N PHE A 82 -12.98 -4.18 5.61
CA PHE A 82 -14.02 -4.00 6.61
C PHE A 82 -14.85 -2.77 6.23
N PHE A 83 -16.08 -2.99 5.77
CA PHE A 83 -17.02 -1.93 5.45
C PHE A 83 -17.62 -1.41 6.76
N ARG A 84 -17.31 -0.17 7.12
CA ARG A 84 -17.66 0.44 8.42
C ARG A 84 -18.68 1.55 8.22
N ASP A 85 -19.54 1.70 9.21
CA ASP A 85 -20.36 2.90 9.36
C ASP A 85 -19.49 4.11 9.67
N GLU A 86 -19.92 5.30 9.21
CA GLU A 86 -19.14 6.53 9.38
C GLU A 86 -18.94 6.88 10.85
N GLU A 87 -19.97 6.73 11.68
CA GLU A 87 -19.94 7.02 13.11
C GLU A 87 -18.94 6.12 13.85
N GLU A 88 -18.94 4.82 13.53
CA GLU A 88 -18.01 3.87 14.14
C GLU A 88 -16.56 4.18 13.75
N MET A 89 -16.33 4.44 12.46
CA MET A 89 -14.99 4.75 11.97
C MET A 89 -14.49 6.08 12.56
N LEU A 90 -15.36 7.08 12.68
CA LEU A 90 -15.04 8.36 13.30
C LEU A 90 -14.68 8.19 14.78
N ALA A 91 -15.44 7.38 15.54
CA ALA A 91 -15.16 7.12 16.94
C ALA A 91 -13.79 6.42 17.13
N ASP A 92 -13.49 5.40 16.31
CA ASP A 92 -12.20 4.69 16.33
C ASP A 92 -11.04 5.63 15.94
N LEU A 93 -11.25 6.56 14.99
CA LEU A 93 -10.27 7.59 14.66
C LEU A 93 -10.05 8.55 15.84
N GLN A 94 -11.12 9.06 16.47
CA GLN A 94 -10.99 9.94 17.63
C GLN A 94 -10.26 9.27 18.81
N ALA A 95 -10.39 7.93 18.92
CA ALA A 95 -9.67 7.13 19.90
C ALA A 95 -8.21 6.82 19.53
N GLY A 96 -7.76 7.18 18.32
CA GLY A 96 -6.40 6.90 17.86
C GLY A 96 -6.16 5.43 17.53
N GLU A 97 -7.18 4.70 17.08
CA GLU A 97 -7.18 3.24 16.83
C GLU A 97 -6.93 2.86 15.35
N PHE A 98 -6.29 3.76 14.59
CA PHE A 98 -5.77 3.50 13.24
C PHE A 98 -4.27 3.75 13.19
N LEU A 99 -3.54 2.87 12.51
CA LEU A 99 -2.13 3.12 12.19
C LEU A 99 -2.01 4.23 11.14
N GLU A 100 -2.92 4.20 10.17
CA GLU A 100 -3.00 5.14 9.07
C GLU A 100 -4.45 5.23 8.60
N ALA A 101 -4.88 6.43 8.21
CA ALA A 101 -6.17 6.65 7.59
C ALA A 101 -6.13 7.91 6.73
N ALA A 102 -6.89 7.90 5.64
CA ALA A 102 -6.97 9.00 4.70
C ALA A 102 -8.38 9.17 4.14
N LEU A 103 -8.69 10.43 3.80
CA LEU A 103 -9.85 10.80 3.01
C LEU A 103 -9.51 10.57 1.53
N ILE A 104 -10.23 9.66 0.88
CA ILE A 104 -9.98 9.27 -0.50
C ILE A 104 -11.00 9.99 -1.40
N HIS A 105 -10.48 10.85 -2.26
CA HIS A 105 -11.25 11.65 -3.24
C HIS A 105 -12.46 12.38 -2.65
N ASP A 106 -12.36 12.84 -1.39
CA ASP A 106 -13.41 13.54 -0.65
C ASP A 106 -14.73 12.75 -0.52
N GLN A 107 -14.69 11.43 -0.71
CA GLN A 107 -15.88 10.57 -0.84
C GLN A 107 -15.93 9.42 0.16
N GLN A 108 -14.79 9.00 0.69
CA GLN A 108 -14.72 7.90 1.66
C GLN A 108 -13.50 8.07 2.55
N VAL A 109 -13.53 7.45 3.73
CA VAL A 109 -12.35 7.29 4.56
C VAL A 109 -11.90 5.84 4.47
N SER A 110 -10.59 5.60 4.41
CA SER A 110 -10.02 4.26 4.41
C SER A 110 -8.74 4.24 5.23
N GLY A 111 -8.46 3.14 5.90
CA GLY A 111 -7.32 3.07 6.81
C GLY A 111 -7.03 1.68 7.37
N ILE A 112 -5.89 1.57 8.04
CA ILE A 112 -5.40 0.35 8.67
C ILE A 112 -5.74 0.39 10.16
N SER A 113 -6.72 -0.39 10.60
CA SER A 113 -7.11 -0.44 12.02
C SER A 113 -6.08 -1.19 12.87
N ILE A 114 -5.88 -0.72 14.10
CA ILE A 114 -5.00 -1.36 15.08
C ILE A 114 -5.48 -2.76 15.43
N ARG A 115 -6.81 -2.96 15.42
CA ARG A 115 -7.46 -4.27 15.57
C ARG A 115 -6.88 -5.34 14.64
N GLU A 116 -6.71 -5.04 13.34
CA GLU A 116 -6.19 -6.04 12.40
C GLU A 116 -4.71 -6.34 12.64
N LEU A 117 -3.94 -5.33 13.04
CA LEU A 117 -2.53 -5.51 13.40
C LEU A 117 -2.37 -6.35 14.67
N GLU A 118 -3.24 -6.15 15.68
CA GLU A 118 -3.30 -7.00 16.88
C GLU A 118 -3.65 -8.45 16.53
N LYS A 119 -4.51 -8.69 15.53
CA LYS A 119 -4.79 -10.05 15.02
C LYS A 119 -3.53 -10.71 14.42
N ALA A 120 -2.76 -9.98 13.61
CA ALA A 120 -1.48 -10.50 13.10
C ALA A 120 -0.52 -10.85 14.25
N LYS A 121 -0.39 -9.94 15.23
CA LYS A 121 0.47 -10.12 16.40
C LYS A 121 0.05 -11.35 17.24
N SER A 122 -1.24 -11.49 17.55
CA SER A 122 -1.76 -12.61 18.33
C SER A 122 -1.58 -13.98 17.66
N ARG A 123 -1.38 -14.00 16.34
CA ARG A 123 -1.14 -15.19 15.54
C ARG A 123 0.35 -15.47 15.29
N ASP A 124 1.23 -14.67 15.89
CA ASP A 124 2.69 -14.72 15.68
C ASP A 124 3.08 -14.68 14.19
N LYS A 125 2.42 -13.80 13.44
CA LYS A 125 2.63 -13.62 11.99
C LYS A 125 3.20 -12.25 11.67
N ILE A 126 3.96 -12.19 10.57
CA ILE A 126 4.36 -10.92 9.97
C ILE A 126 3.11 -10.28 9.36
N ALA A 127 2.74 -9.09 9.84
CA ALA A 127 1.69 -8.31 9.23
C ALA A 127 2.15 -7.82 7.86
N ILE A 128 1.32 -8.00 6.83
CA ILE A 128 1.60 -7.51 5.48
C ILE A 128 0.37 -6.81 4.90
N THR A 129 0.59 -5.68 4.24
CA THR A 129 -0.46 -4.95 3.52
C THR A 129 0.13 -4.19 2.36
N ASP A 130 -0.70 -3.81 1.41
CA ASP A 130 -0.38 -2.78 0.47
C ASP A 130 -0.88 -1.40 0.89
N VAL A 131 -0.13 -0.36 0.53
CA VAL A 131 -0.51 1.04 0.74
C VAL A 131 -0.11 1.89 -0.48
N GLU A 132 -0.73 3.05 -0.62
CA GLU A 132 -0.28 4.08 -1.55
C GLU A 132 0.94 4.83 -0.99
N ILE A 133 1.65 5.56 -1.85
CA ILE A 133 2.87 6.29 -1.47
C ILE A 133 2.63 7.25 -0.28
N VAL A 134 1.50 7.95 -0.27
CA VAL A 134 1.13 8.88 0.81
C VAL A 134 0.84 8.13 2.11
N GLY A 135 0.16 6.99 2.02
CA GLY A 135 -0.12 6.16 3.19
C GLY A 135 1.15 5.56 3.80
N ALA A 136 2.16 5.26 2.97
CA ALA A 136 3.46 4.80 3.47
C ALA A 136 4.12 5.82 4.41
N ASP A 137 4.11 7.11 4.07
CA ASP A 137 4.65 8.15 4.95
C ASP A 137 3.95 8.22 6.30
N ASN A 138 2.63 8.06 6.31
CA ASN A 138 1.83 8.05 7.53
C ASN A 138 2.18 6.81 8.39
N VAL A 139 2.28 5.64 7.77
CA VAL A 139 2.72 4.40 8.46
C VAL A 139 4.12 4.57 9.03
N MET A 140 5.09 5.05 8.25
CA MET A 140 6.48 5.24 8.71
C MET A 140 6.59 6.26 9.85
N ARG A 141 5.72 7.29 9.88
CA ARG A 141 5.66 8.25 10.99
C ARG A 141 5.10 7.63 12.27
N ALA A 142 4.09 6.77 12.15
CA ALA A 142 3.43 6.14 13.29
C ALA A 142 4.19 4.92 13.83
N LYS A 143 4.84 4.15 12.96
CA LYS A 143 5.61 2.93 13.26
C LYS A 143 6.92 2.90 12.44
N PRO A 144 7.98 3.61 12.89
CA PRO A 144 9.23 3.77 12.13
C PRO A 144 10.04 2.50 11.88
N ASP A 145 9.79 1.43 12.63
CA ASP A 145 10.41 0.11 12.45
C ASP A 145 9.70 -0.76 11.40
N THR A 146 8.73 -0.20 10.66
CA THR A 146 8.05 -0.86 9.54
C THR A 146 9.02 -1.12 8.38
N LEU A 147 8.96 -2.31 7.79
CA LEU A 147 9.66 -2.60 6.54
C LEU A 147 8.81 -2.09 5.36
N ALA A 148 9.24 -1.00 4.73
CA ALA A 148 8.60 -0.47 3.54
C ALA A 148 9.30 -1.00 2.28
N ILE A 149 8.63 -1.89 1.54
CA ILE A 149 9.13 -2.41 0.27
C ILE A 149 8.51 -1.63 -0.88
N PHE A 150 9.36 -1.02 -1.71
CA PHE A 150 8.97 -0.44 -2.98
C PHE A 150 9.23 -1.44 -4.11
N VAL A 151 8.17 -1.97 -4.69
CA VAL A 151 8.26 -2.92 -5.79
C VAL A 151 8.43 -2.17 -7.11
N VAL A 152 9.51 -2.45 -7.81
CA VAL A 152 9.90 -1.82 -9.06
C VAL A 152 9.56 -2.77 -10.20
N PRO A 153 8.90 -2.33 -11.29
CA PRO A 153 8.74 -3.20 -12.44
C PRO A 153 10.09 -3.45 -13.13
N PRO A 154 10.28 -4.58 -13.82
CA PRO A 154 11.59 -5.03 -14.29
C PRO A 154 12.15 -4.19 -15.46
N SER A 155 11.28 -3.50 -16.19
CA SER A 155 11.65 -2.52 -17.22
C SER A 155 10.49 -1.58 -17.51
N PHE A 156 10.76 -0.46 -18.18
CA PHE A 156 9.73 0.45 -18.64
C PHE A 156 8.82 -0.21 -19.70
N GLU A 157 9.38 -0.99 -20.63
CA GLU A 157 8.62 -1.66 -21.68
C GLU A 157 7.67 -2.71 -21.12
N GLU A 158 8.14 -3.57 -20.22
CA GLU A 158 7.29 -4.57 -19.57
C GLU A 158 6.18 -3.90 -18.76
N TRP A 159 6.53 -2.87 -18.00
CA TRP A 159 5.56 -2.13 -17.22
C TRP A 159 4.48 -1.47 -18.08
N GLN A 160 4.88 -0.83 -19.19
CA GLN A 160 3.95 -0.25 -20.16
C GLN A 160 3.02 -1.32 -20.74
N ASN A 161 3.56 -2.49 -21.11
CA ASN A 161 2.77 -3.61 -21.61
C ASN A 161 1.76 -4.11 -20.56
N ARG A 162 2.18 -4.22 -19.29
CA ARG A 162 1.30 -4.60 -18.17
C ARG A 162 0.16 -3.59 -18.00
N ILE A 163 0.44 -2.28 -18.06
CA ILE A 163 -0.61 -1.25 -17.99
C ILE A 163 -1.62 -1.40 -19.15
N ARG A 164 -1.13 -1.56 -20.39
CA ARG A 164 -1.99 -1.69 -21.58
C ARG A 164 -2.81 -2.98 -21.58
N SER A 165 -2.30 -4.05 -21.00
CA SER A 165 -3.00 -5.34 -20.92
C SER A 165 -4.23 -5.30 -19.99
N ARG A 166 -4.35 -4.26 -19.15
CA ARG A 166 -5.41 -4.11 -18.16
C ARG A 166 -6.69 -3.53 -18.79
N GLY A 167 -7.31 -4.32 -19.66
CA GLY A 167 -8.57 -4.01 -20.33
C GLY A 167 -8.49 -2.92 -21.39
N HIS A 168 -9.62 -2.61 -22.03
CA HIS A 168 -9.71 -1.45 -22.91
C HIS A 168 -9.59 -0.16 -22.10
N MET A 169 -8.58 0.63 -22.41
CA MET A 169 -8.26 1.91 -21.77
C MET A 169 -8.09 2.95 -22.87
N SER A 170 -8.61 4.15 -22.65
CA SER A 170 -8.35 5.28 -23.54
C SER A 170 -6.90 5.75 -23.43
N GLU A 171 -6.38 6.38 -24.48
CA GLU A 171 -5.05 7.00 -24.45
C GLU A 171 -4.92 8.06 -23.34
N GLN A 172 -6.02 8.73 -22.98
CA GLN A 172 -6.02 9.71 -21.89
C GLN A 172 -5.85 9.04 -20.52
N GLU A 173 -6.59 7.95 -20.26
CA GLU A 173 -6.44 7.18 -19.01
C GLU A 173 -5.04 6.56 -18.91
N PHE A 174 -4.49 6.10 -20.04
CA PHE A 174 -3.13 5.58 -20.10
C PHE A 174 -2.10 6.65 -19.69
N ARG A 175 -2.19 7.85 -20.28
CA ARG A 175 -1.33 8.98 -19.89
C ARG A 175 -1.49 9.37 -18.42
N ASN A 176 -2.71 9.42 -17.90
CA ASN A 176 -2.96 9.73 -16.50
C ASN A 176 -2.29 8.71 -15.57
N ARG A 177 -2.33 7.41 -15.92
CA ARG A 177 -1.66 6.35 -15.14
C ARG A 177 -0.14 6.49 -15.17
N LEU A 178 0.45 6.82 -16.32
CA LEU A 178 1.88 7.10 -16.42
C LEU A 178 2.28 8.30 -15.54
N GLN A 179 1.52 9.39 -15.59
CA GLN A 179 1.78 10.58 -14.76
C GLN A 179 1.65 10.29 -13.26
N SER A 180 0.69 9.45 -12.85
CA SER A 180 0.55 9.05 -11.45
C SER A 180 1.77 8.24 -10.99
N ALA A 181 2.17 7.26 -11.78
CA ALA A 181 3.32 6.43 -11.47
C ALA A 181 4.63 7.21 -11.45
N ASP A 182 4.81 8.21 -12.33
CA ASP A 182 5.97 9.11 -12.28
C ASP A 182 6.12 9.78 -10.91
N LYS A 183 5.01 10.31 -10.38
CA LYS A 183 4.98 10.94 -9.06
C LYS A 183 5.34 9.95 -7.96
N GLU A 184 4.85 8.71 -8.05
CA GLU A 184 5.15 7.65 -7.10
C GLU A 184 6.63 7.23 -7.14
N LEU A 185 7.22 7.10 -8.32
CA LEU A 185 8.65 6.78 -8.51
C LEU A 185 9.55 7.89 -7.92
N VAL A 186 9.25 9.14 -8.25
CA VAL A 186 9.99 10.31 -7.73
C VAL A 186 9.84 10.43 -6.22
N ALA A 187 8.63 10.22 -5.69
CA ALA A 187 8.39 10.23 -4.26
C ALA A 187 9.19 9.13 -3.56
N ALA A 188 9.17 7.90 -4.08
CA ALA A 188 9.92 6.79 -3.50
C ALA A 188 11.43 7.07 -3.41
N LEU A 189 12.01 7.67 -4.46
CA LEU A 189 13.44 8.03 -4.46
C LEU A 189 13.82 9.10 -3.42
N LYS A 190 12.88 9.94 -2.99
CA LYS A 190 13.13 10.98 -1.96
C LYS A 190 13.24 10.41 -0.56
N HIS A 191 12.77 9.19 -0.33
CA HIS A 191 12.74 8.57 0.98
C HIS A 191 13.79 7.46 1.11
N ASN A 192 14.58 7.52 2.18
CA ASN A 192 15.63 6.55 2.45
C ASN A 192 15.12 5.29 3.17
N TYR A 193 13.85 5.27 3.61
CA TYR A 193 13.28 4.14 4.34
C TYR A 193 12.80 3.00 3.42
N TYR A 194 12.71 3.22 2.10
CA TYR A 194 12.30 2.18 1.16
C TYR A 194 13.43 1.20 0.89
N GLN A 195 13.08 -0.09 0.99
CA GLN A 195 13.79 -1.20 0.39
C GLN A 195 13.22 -1.43 -1.01
N PHE A 196 14.04 -1.23 -2.04
CA PHE A 196 13.61 -1.48 -3.41
C PHE A 196 13.79 -2.96 -3.76
N VAL A 197 12.81 -3.54 -4.47
CA VAL A 197 12.85 -4.91 -4.99
C VAL A 197 12.26 -4.94 -6.41
N VAL A 198 12.98 -5.54 -7.35
CA VAL A 198 12.59 -5.65 -8.75
C VAL A 198 11.64 -6.85 -8.94
N ALA A 199 10.45 -6.60 -9.48
CA ALA A 199 9.46 -7.63 -9.82
C ALA A 199 9.73 -8.28 -11.18
N GLY A 200 10.88 -8.95 -11.27
CA GLY A 200 11.26 -9.79 -12.41
C GLY A 200 10.56 -11.15 -12.37
N ASP A 201 11.29 -12.20 -12.03
CA ASP A 201 10.71 -13.51 -11.77
C ASP A 201 9.92 -13.51 -10.44
N LEU A 202 8.72 -14.09 -10.46
CA LEU A 202 7.82 -14.06 -9.30
C LEU A 202 8.37 -14.86 -8.11
N GLU A 203 8.95 -16.04 -8.35
CA GLU A 203 9.44 -16.89 -7.28
C GLU A 203 10.68 -16.28 -6.62
N GLU A 204 11.61 -15.76 -7.42
CA GLU A 204 12.79 -15.03 -6.94
C GLU A 204 12.41 -13.75 -6.17
N THR A 205 11.44 -12.99 -6.70
CA THR A 205 10.93 -11.78 -6.03
C THR A 205 10.34 -12.11 -4.66
N VAL A 206 9.51 -13.17 -4.60
CA VAL A 206 8.87 -13.63 -3.36
C VAL A 206 9.91 -14.16 -2.36
N ALA A 207 10.91 -14.91 -2.81
CA ALA A 207 11.99 -15.39 -1.97
C ALA A 207 12.82 -14.23 -1.39
N THR A 208 13.11 -13.22 -2.21
CA THR A 208 13.86 -12.03 -1.82
C THR A 208 13.10 -11.22 -0.77
N ILE A 209 11.80 -10.97 -0.98
CA ILE A 209 10.97 -10.25 0.01
C ILE A 209 10.83 -11.04 1.31
N ASP A 210 10.67 -12.37 1.23
CA ASP A 210 10.58 -13.23 2.41
C ASP A 210 11.86 -13.21 3.25
N ALA A 211 13.03 -13.23 2.61
CA ALA A 211 14.32 -13.09 3.28
C ALA A 211 14.44 -11.73 3.99
N ILE A 212 14.14 -10.62 3.28
CA ILE A 212 14.21 -9.26 3.83
C ILE A 212 13.25 -9.11 5.03
N ALA A 213 12.00 -9.58 4.90
CA ALA A 213 11.02 -9.54 5.98
C ALA A 213 11.43 -10.35 7.23
N LYS A 214 12.29 -11.36 7.05
CA LYS A 214 12.89 -12.16 8.14
C LYS A 214 14.17 -11.54 8.71
N GLY A 215 14.57 -10.36 8.25
CA GLY A 215 15.75 -9.65 8.74
C GLY A 215 17.04 -9.96 7.98
N GLN A 216 16.94 -10.43 6.74
CA GLN A 216 18.09 -10.63 5.85
C GLN A 216 18.11 -9.52 4.80
N PRO A 217 18.76 -8.37 5.08
CA PRO A 217 18.78 -7.25 4.16
C PRO A 217 19.50 -7.63 2.85
N ASN A 218 19.04 -7.04 1.74
CA ASN A 218 19.64 -7.23 0.43
C ASN A 218 19.97 -5.86 -0.17
N GLU A 219 21.16 -5.34 0.14
CA GLU A 219 21.61 -4.01 -0.31
C GLU A 219 21.88 -3.98 -1.82
N ALA A 220 22.34 -5.09 -2.40
CA ALA A 220 22.55 -5.20 -3.83
C ALA A 220 21.22 -5.03 -4.59
N GLU A 221 20.17 -5.73 -4.14
CA GLU A 221 18.81 -5.59 -4.67
C GLU A 221 18.27 -4.17 -4.47
N ASN A 222 18.48 -3.59 -3.28
CA ASN A 222 18.07 -2.22 -2.98
C ASN A 222 18.68 -1.22 -3.98
N GLN A 223 19.98 -1.32 -4.20
CA GLN A 223 20.72 -0.42 -5.08
C GLN A 223 20.31 -0.63 -6.55
N GLN A 224 20.13 -1.89 -6.98
CA GLN A 224 19.65 -2.22 -8.32
C GLN A 224 18.25 -1.65 -8.56
N GLY A 225 17.32 -1.86 -7.63
CA GLY A 225 15.96 -1.33 -7.74
C GLY A 225 15.92 0.19 -7.77
N ARG A 226 16.74 0.87 -6.95
CA ARG A 226 16.88 2.35 -6.98
C ARG A 226 17.35 2.85 -8.33
N GLU A 227 18.33 2.19 -8.93
CA GLU A 227 18.85 2.58 -10.24
C GLU A 227 17.82 2.35 -11.34
N LEU A 228 17.09 1.23 -11.30
CA LEU A 228 16.03 0.94 -12.24
C LEU A 228 14.87 1.94 -12.16
N VAL A 229 14.51 2.40 -10.96
CA VAL A 229 13.51 3.48 -10.80
C VAL A 229 13.95 4.76 -11.50
N LYS A 230 15.23 5.15 -11.44
CA LYS A 230 15.74 6.33 -12.16
C LYS A 230 15.64 6.13 -13.68
N GLN A 231 16.06 4.97 -14.18
CA GLN A 231 15.98 4.65 -15.61
C GLN A 231 14.53 4.68 -16.13
N ILE A 232 13.59 4.10 -15.37
CA ILE A 232 12.17 4.12 -15.71
C ILE A 232 11.64 5.56 -15.72
N HIS A 233 12.00 6.37 -14.72
CA HIS A 233 11.63 7.79 -14.66
C HIS A 233 12.14 8.55 -15.89
N GLU A 234 13.42 8.39 -16.25
CA GLU A 234 14.01 9.03 -17.44
C GLU A 234 13.29 8.65 -18.74
N HIS A 235 13.02 7.36 -18.96
CA HIS A 235 12.25 6.90 -20.13
C HIS A 235 10.84 7.48 -20.16
N LEU A 236 10.19 7.56 -19.00
CA LEU A 236 8.84 8.09 -18.90
C LEU A 236 8.80 9.59 -19.22
N GLN A 237 9.77 10.38 -18.76
CA GLN A 237 9.86 11.81 -19.11
C GLN A 237 10.04 12.02 -20.61
N GLN A 238 10.87 11.19 -21.28
CA GLN A 238 11.03 11.24 -22.73
C GLN A 238 9.73 10.91 -23.48
N LYS A 239 8.93 9.97 -22.96
CA LYS A 239 7.63 9.59 -23.54
C LYS A 239 6.53 10.61 -23.31
N ILE A 240 6.52 11.29 -22.16
CA ILE A 240 5.53 12.35 -21.88
C ILE A 240 5.80 13.60 -22.75
N ALA A 241 7.06 13.84 -23.11
CA ALA A 241 7.45 14.97 -23.95
C ALA A 241 7.14 14.81 -25.45
N GLN A 242 6.76 13.60 -25.90
CA GLN A 242 6.41 13.26 -27.29
C GLN A 242 4.89 13.25 -27.50
#